data_AF-A0A6N8FUG2-F1
#
_entry.id   AF-A0A6N8FUG2-F1
#
_cell.length_a   1.000
_cell.length_b   1.000
_cell.length_c   1.000
_cell.angle_alpha   90.00
_cell.angle_beta   90.00
_cell.angle_gamma   90.00
#
_symmetry.space_group_name_H-M   'P 1'
#
loop_
_entity.id
_entity.type
_entity.pdbx_description
1 polymer ?
#
loop_
_entity_poly.entity_id
_entity_poly.type
_entity_poly.pdbx_seq_one_letter_code
_entity_poly.pdbx_strand_id
1 'polypeptide(L)'
;MGKDIVGYVVQKELCQKKTISCPRCDSNLVVKNGFIHNGNQDFKCKQCNRQFVLNPKNKPIAQETKELIDKLLSLVLLLNY
;
A
#
# COMPACT_ATOMS: atom_id res chain seq x y z
N MET A 1 -49.31 2.11 -11.15
CA MET A 1 -48.28 1.47 -11.99
C MET A 1 -47.12 2.44 -12.08
N GLY A 2 -46.30 2.50 -11.02
CA GLY A 2 -45.22 3.47 -10.89
C GLY A 2 -44.08 2.81 -10.15
N LYS A 3 -42.90 2.77 -10.77
CA LYS A 3 -41.66 2.55 -10.04
C LYS A 3 -40.83 3.81 -10.26
N ASP A 4 -41.06 4.76 -9.36
CA ASP A 4 -40.38 6.04 -9.35
C ASP A 4 -38.89 5.86 -9.01
N ILE A 5 -38.10 6.77 -9.55
CA ILE A 5 -36.63 6.86 -9.65
C ILE A 5 -35.86 6.61 -8.33
N VAL A 6 -36.55 6.59 -7.19
CA VAL A 6 -35.99 6.34 -5.85
C VAL A 6 -35.39 4.93 -5.71
N GLY A 7 -35.86 3.94 -6.49
CA GLY A 7 -35.36 2.56 -6.42
C GLY A 7 -33.96 2.36 -7.01
N TYR A 8 -33.55 3.19 -7.98
CA TYR A 8 -32.25 3.02 -8.66
C TYR A 8 -31.08 3.58 -7.84
N VAL A 9 -31.35 4.49 -6.90
CA VAL A 9 -30.31 5.13 -6.09
C VAL A 9 -29.82 4.22 -4.96
N VAL A 10 -30.64 3.26 -4.51
CA VAL A 10 -30.33 2.37 -3.38
C VAL A 10 -29.48 1.15 -3.78
N GLN A 11 -29.27 0.88 -5.07
CA GLN A 11 -28.48 -0.28 -5.51
C GLN A 11 -26.98 -0.03 -5.68
N LYS A 12 -26.51 1.22 -5.50
CA LYS A 12 -25.08 1.53 -5.69
C LYS A 12 -24.25 1.49 -4.40
N GLU A 13 -24.83 1.02 -3.30
CA GLU A 13 -24.22 1.08 -1.97
C GLU A 13 -23.63 -0.25 -1.43
N LEU A 14 -23.60 -1.33 -2.21
CA LEU A 14 -22.97 -2.59 -1.76
C LEU A 14 -21.87 -3.10 -2.70
N CYS A 15 -20.78 -2.33 -2.82
CA CYS A 15 -19.47 -2.95 -3.04
C CYS A 15 -18.56 -2.38 -1.96
N GLN A 16 -18.27 -3.20 -0.95
CA GLN A 16 -17.50 -2.88 0.24
C GLN A 16 -16.24 -2.09 -0.13
N LYS A 17 -16.33 -0.76 -0.06
CA LYS A 17 -15.30 0.15 -0.51
C LYS A 17 -14.23 0.15 0.56
N LYS A 18 -13.32 -0.83 0.52
CA LYS A 18 -12.13 -0.89 1.37
C LYS A 18 -11.47 0.49 1.31
N THR A 19 -11.49 1.23 2.42
CA THR A 19 -10.89 2.55 2.51
C THR A 19 -9.37 2.38 2.49
N ILE A 20 -8.76 2.67 1.34
CA ILE A 20 -7.32 2.61 1.18
C ILE A 20 -6.75 3.94 1.67
N SER A 21 -6.01 3.90 2.77
CA SER A 21 -5.24 5.04 3.27
C SER A 21 -3.79 4.96 2.77
N CYS A 22 -3.16 6.12 2.64
CA CYS A 22 -1.75 6.20 2.30
C CYS A 22 -0.89 5.75 3.49
N PRO A 23 0.03 4.79 3.35
CA PRO A 23 0.87 4.31 4.45
C PRO A 23 1.94 5.30 4.92
N ARG A 24 2.02 6.50 4.31
CA ARG A 24 2.99 7.54 4.67
C ARG A 24 2.35 8.73 5.38
N CYS A 25 1.13 9.11 5.00
CA CYS A 25 0.49 10.33 5.50
C CYS A 25 -0.98 10.12 5.88
N ASP A 26 -1.44 8.87 5.90
CA ASP A 26 -2.79 8.43 6.29
C ASP A 26 -3.96 9.06 5.50
N SER A 27 -3.64 9.82 4.46
CA SER A 27 -4.60 10.38 3.51
C SER A 27 -5.45 9.32 2.84
N ASN A 28 -6.75 9.58 2.72
CA ASN A 28 -7.69 8.77 1.93
C ASN A 28 -7.74 9.18 0.45
N LEU A 29 -6.97 10.19 0.03
CA LEU A 29 -6.89 10.63 -1.36
C LEU A 29 -5.99 9.69 -2.18
N VAL A 30 -6.42 8.45 -2.36
CA VAL A 30 -5.67 7.39 -3.06
C VAL A 30 -6.39 6.98 -4.35
N VAL A 31 -5.64 6.86 -5.45
CA VAL A 31 -6.14 6.41 -6.75
C VAL A 31 -5.40 5.15 -7.22
N LYS A 32 -6.04 4.34 -8.07
CA LYS A 32 -5.38 3.28 -8.82
C LYS A 32 -4.43 3.89 -9.87
N ASN A 33 -3.19 3.43 -9.91
CA ASN A 33 -2.11 3.98 -10.74
C ASN A 33 -1.51 2.90 -11.68
N GLY A 34 -2.37 2.17 -12.39
CA GLY A 34 -1.94 1.07 -13.25
C GLY A 34 -1.47 -0.15 -12.46
N PHE A 35 -0.55 -0.91 -13.05
CA PHE A 35 0.01 -2.13 -12.48
C PHE A 35 1.53 -2.08 -12.49
N ILE A 36 2.17 -2.69 -11.48
CA ILE A 36 3.62 -2.90 -11.50
C ILE A 36 3.98 -4.06 -12.44
N HIS A 37 5.28 -4.23 -12.74
CA HIS A 37 5.79 -5.30 -13.62
C HIS A 37 5.30 -6.72 -13.24
N ASN A 38 5.07 -6.98 -11.95
CA ASN A 38 4.54 -8.25 -11.45
C ASN A 38 3.01 -8.40 -11.57
N GLY A 39 2.34 -7.49 -12.28
CA GLY A 39 0.88 -7.49 -12.47
C GLY A 39 0.06 -7.07 -11.25
N ASN A 40 0.69 -6.69 -10.14
CA ASN A 40 -0.04 -6.21 -8.96
C ASN A 40 -0.54 -4.78 -9.17
N GLN A 41 -1.74 -4.48 -8.64
CA GLN A 41 -2.32 -3.14 -8.67
C GLN A 41 -1.44 -2.15 -7.92
N ASP A 42 -1.01 -1.08 -8.61
CA ASP A 42 -0.34 0.06 -7.99
C ASP A 42 -1.36 1.13 -7.56
N PHE A 43 -1.07 1.80 -6.45
CA PHE A 43 -1.89 2.89 -5.90
C PHE A 43 -1.04 4.12 -5.66
N LYS A 44 -1.57 5.30 -5.99
CA LYS A 44 -0.90 6.58 -5.78
C LYS A 44 -1.71 7.49 -4.86
N CYS A 45 -1.07 8.00 -3.81
CA CYS A 45 -1.63 9.05 -2.97
C CYS A 45 -1.53 10.41 -3.69
N LYS A 46 -2.62 11.17 -3.74
CA LYS A 46 -2.66 12.52 -4.33
C LYS A 46 -2.12 13.61 -3.40
N GLN A 47 -2.06 13.37 -2.09
CA GLN A 47 -1.48 14.35 -1.15
C GLN A 47 0.05 14.30 -1.13
N CYS A 48 0.65 13.12 -0.97
CA CYS A 48 2.11 13.00 -0.82
C CYS A 48 2.81 12.37 -2.04
N ASN A 49 2.08 12.10 -3.12
CA ASN A 49 2.57 11.46 -4.35
C ASN A 49 3.16 10.04 -4.17
N ARG A 50 3.02 9.43 -2.98
CA ARG A 50 3.53 8.10 -2.70
C ARG A 50 2.80 7.05 -3.54
N GLN A 51 3.57 6.19 -4.21
CA GLN A 51 3.10 4.97 -4.86
C GLN A 51 3.30 3.78 -3.92
N PHE A 52 2.34 2.85 -3.90
CA PHE A 52 2.35 1.67 -3.03
C PHE A 52 1.38 0.59 -3.52
N VAL A 53 1.66 -0.66 -3.14
CA VAL A 53 0.76 -1.81 -3.31
C VAL A 53 0.15 -2.18 -1.96
N LEU A 54 -1.10 -2.67 -1.94
CA LEU A 54 -1.80 -2.99 -0.69
C LEU A 54 -1.19 -4.18 0.07
N ASN A 55 -0.79 -5.23 -0.66
CA ASN A 55 -0.24 -6.46 -0.10
C ASN A 55 1.16 -6.68 -0.69
N PRO A 56 2.18 -5.95 -0.22
CA PRO A 56 3.54 -6.14 -0.71
C PRO A 56 4.04 -7.53 -0.34
N LYS A 57 4.51 -8.31 -1.33
CA LYS A 57 5.15 -9.61 -1.10
C LYS A 57 6.44 -9.45 -0.32
N ASN A 58 7.22 -8.42 -0.65
CA ASN A 58 8.45 -8.06 0.05
C ASN A 58 8.11 -7.03 1.12
N LYS A 59 7.98 -7.50 2.37
CA LYS A 59 7.70 -6.62 3.51
C LYS A 59 8.98 -5.86 3.92
N PRO A 60 8.84 -4.63 4.45
CA PRO A 60 9.98 -3.94 5.05
C PRO A 60 10.55 -4.79 6.18
N ILE A 61 11.88 -4.97 6.17
CA ILE A 61 12.61 -5.60 7.27
C ILE A 61 12.61 -4.63 8.47
N ALA A 62 12.36 -5.16 9.67
CA ALA A 62 12.36 -4.38 10.90
C ALA A 62 13.73 -3.70 11.12
N GLN A 63 13.71 -2.52 11.76
CA GLN A 63 14.93 -1.74 11.96
C GLN A 63 15.96 -2.50 12.81
N GLU A 64 15.52 -3.20 13.84
CA GLU A 64 16.37 -4.06 14.70
C GLU A 64 17.11 -5.14 13.89
N THR A 65 16.42 -5.76 12.91
CA THR A 65 17.05 -6.77 12.05
C THR A 65 18.10 -6.14 11.14
N LYS A 66 17.88 -4.92 10.65
CA LYS A 66 18.90 -4.20 9.86
C LYS A 66 20.12 -3.88 10.71
N GLU A 67 19.92 -3.39 11.93
CA GLU A 67 21.00 -3.09 12.86
C GLU A 67 21.81 -4.34 13.25
N LEU A 68 21.15 -5.48 13.40
CA LEU A 68 21.83 -6.76 13.62
C LEU A 68 22.69 -7.15 12.41
N ILE A 69 22.14 -7.04 11.20
CA ILE A 69 22.88 -7.31 9.95
C ILE A 69 24.11 -6.39 9.86
N ASP A 70 23.95 -5.10 10.11
CA ASP A 70 25.04 -4.12 10.08
C ASP A 70 26.15 -4.46 11.08
N LYS A 71 25.77 -4.83 12.32
CA LYS A 71 26.73 -5.29 13.34
C LYS A 71 27.48 -6.55 12.90
N LEU A 72 26.77 -7.56 12.41
CA LEU A 72 27.40 -8.81 11.97
C LEU A 72 28.35 -8.59 10.79
N LEU A 73 27.95 -7.79 9.80
CA LEU A 73 28.81 -7.45 8.66
C LEU A 73 30.06 -6.67 9.11
N SER A 74 29.91 -5.73 10.05
CA SER A 74 31.06 -4.99 10.61
C SER A 74 32.07 -5.89 11.33
N LEU A 75 31.58 -6.86 12.13
CA LEU A 75 32.44 -7.81 12.85
C LEU A 75 33.20 -8.74 11.89
N VAL A 76 32.54 -9.24 10.85
CA VAL A 76 33.20 -10.10 9.86
C VAL A 76 34.32 -9.32 9.12
N LEU A 77 34.11 -8.05 8.80
CA LEU A 77 35.14 -7.23 8.13
C LEU A 77 36.37 -6.98 9.02
N LEU A 78 36.19 -6.85 10.33
CA LEU A 78 37.29 -6.64 11.28
C LEU A 78 38.11 -7.91 11.59
N LEU A 79 37.55 -9.10 11.35
CA LEU A 79 38.21 -10.38 11.60
C LEU A 79 38.93 -10.96 10.37
N ASN A 80 38.77 -10.34 9.20
CA ASN A 80 39.42 -10.73 7.94
C ASN A 80 40.57 -9.78 7.56
N TYR A 81 41.03 -8.97 8.49
CA TYR A 81 42.17 -8.06 8.38
C TYR A 81 43.15 -8.36 9.52
#